data_AF-A0A1L5FAF9-F1
#
_entry.id   AF-A0A1L5FAF9-F1
#
_cell.length_a   1.000
_cell.length_b   1.000
_cell.length_c   1.000
_cell.angle_alpha   90.00
_cell.angle_beta   90.00
_cell.angle_gamma   90.00
#
_symmetry.space_group_name_H-M   'P 1'
#
loop_
_entity.id
_entity.type
_entity.pdbx_description
1 polymer ?
#
loop_
_entity_poly.entity_id
_entity_poly.type
_entity_poly.pdbx_seq_one_letter_code
_entity_poly.pdbx_strand_id
1 'polypeptide(L)'
;MGKYDIGKKQSRLCQLTFIELCKELVNEYEDKYPNDENKWRNPETLWKLFKNDDESGLIDKLKRCLHFDIEAIAEKSNAEKFDELKLLKLLYYIEKSGEPKYKPLDNKDLKIQITDILAKPRLENIMTDYSEKSVYGSIFSEMFDKVRSEITDADVRDKKIEAINMHWEYITGKIFDYVISDRALDEPENAIRELERIDRFLNENVLGRLSTTYPSSISNKEGVMNTFYNILVCHKLMCNEADRLNINYRICIEEPPEDEYIKNFRKWEGCEVKWELFPIIQKRLDGEIEDSDADIVLYFISYGQLIEDSDLKNYKFAFKHFRTVLEWWIAKNEDIDVSNGVALDTLAVIIQEMVSVKKNKEGFRNDYYGYNNPNRSLSVAVTKPKEAEAVAVQAWKKKIENRVAVNFGAYDLIKKKRQVENTIYKIKQFVYSYQNLEDLEFSNDVLYHFVARSVVSRDLARFIGNRFADKIYSQLKGNARRVRFIMWPEAVNVYDMFREFTVDKYNIEDLVVADLAKQINEFYQEDSTVISRGMRCDFEVCTSKTDYRDFLLTFTVNRYNNQFEYQQFVEVCPDEDIDRMRNLGLEKFANNNYPMFF
;
A
#
# COMPACT_ATOMS: atom_id res chain seq x y z
N MET A 1 23.04 -4.46 -34.91
CA MET A 1 21.80 -4.74 -34.16
C MET A 1 21.46 -6.19 -34.37
N GLY A 2 21.39 -6.96 -33.29
CA GLY A 2 21.12 -8.39 -33.31
C GLY A 2 19.67 -8.71 -33.64
N LYS A 3 19.40 -10.00 -33.89
CA LYS A 3 18.09 -10.52 -34.26
C LYS A 3 17.12 -10.46 -33.08
N TYR A 4 17.62 -10.62 -31.85
CA TYR A 4 16.82 -10.63 -30.62
C TYR A 4 16.92 -9.32 -29.83
N ASP A 5 17.24 -8.21 -30.48
CA ASP A 5 17.15 -6.89 -29.83
C ASP A 5 15.68 -6.52 -29.56
N ILE A 6 15.46 -5.74 -28.49
CA ILE A 6 14.20 -5.03 -28.27
C ILE A 6 13.88 -4.17 -29.51
N GLY A 7 12.62 -4.16 -29.92
CA GLY A 7 12.09 -3.50 -31.12
C GLY A 7 12.16 -4.36 -32.39
N LYS A 8 12.76 -5.55 -32.34
CA LYS A 8 12.83 -6.45 -33.51
C LYS A 8 11.55 -7.27 -33.65
N LYS A 9 11.20 -7.54 -34.92
CA LYS A 9 10.10 -8.43 -35.29
C LYS A 9 10.65 -9.79 -35.72
N GLN A 10 9.91 -10.84 -35.39
CA GLN A 10 10.27 -12.20 -35.79
C GLN A 10 10.34 -12.30 -37.32
N SER A 11 11.49 -12.76 -37.83
CA SER A 11 11.64 -13.09 -39.26
C SER A 11 11.66 -14.60 -39.45
N ARG A 12 11.28 -15.08 -40.65
CA ARG A 12 11.29 -16.52 -40.99
C ARG A 12 12.68 -17.18 -40.88
N LEU A 13 13.75 -16.37 -40.84
CA LEU A 13 15.13 -16.82 -40.74
C LEU A 13 15.62 -16.95 -39.29
N CYS A 14 14.83 -16.52 -38.31
CA CYS A 14 15.20 -16.61 -36.90
C CYS A 14 14.98 -18.03 -36.37
N GLN A 15 16.06 -18.70 -35.95
CA GLN A 15 15.94 -19.94 -35.20
C GLN A 15 15.55 -19.62 -33.75
N LEU A 16 14.50 -20.24 -33.24
CA LEU A 16 13.99 -19.97 -31.88
C LEU A 16 14.63 -20.93 -30.88
N THR A 17 15.95 -20.84 -30.77
CA THR A 17 16.72 -21.65 -29.81
C THR A 17 17.66 -20.76 -29.02
N PHE A 18 17.82 -21.08 -27.75
CA PHE A 18 18.81 -20.43 -26.88
C PHE A 18 20.24 -20.53 -27.42
N ILE A 19 20.61 -21.63 -28.09
CA ILE A 19 21.92 -21.76 -28.72
C ILE A 19 22.14 -20.66 -29.77
N GLU A 20 21.11 -20.30 -30.52
CA GLU A 20 21.19 -19.21 -31.49
C GLU A 20 21.32 -17.85 -30.81
N LEU A 21 20.62 -17.61 -29.70
CA LEU A 21 20.84 -16.42 -28.86
C LEU A 21 22.29 -16.38 -28.34
N CYS A 22 22.82 -17.51 -27.83
CA CYS A 22 24.20 -17.57 -27.37
C CYS A 22 25.20 -17.27 -28.50
N LYS A 23 24.99 -17.79 -29.72
CA LYS A 23 25.83 -17.45 -30.88
C LYS A 23 25.78 -15.95 -31.20
N GLU A 24 24.60 -15.35 -31.19
CA GLU A 24 24.46 -13.91 -31.41
C GLU A 24 25.23 -13.11 -30.36
N LEU A 25 25.14 -13.49 -29.07
CA LEU A 25 25.87 -12.84 -27.98
C LEU A 25 27.39 -13.01 -28.08
N VAL A 26 27.89 -14.17 -28.55
CA VAL A 26 29.32 -14.37 -28.85
C VAL A 26 29.76 -13.41 -29.94
N ASN A 27 29.04 -13.39 -31.06
CA ASN A 27 29.38 -12.54 -32.20
C ASN A 27 29.39 -11.05 -31.82
N GLU A 28 28.38 -10.59 -31.07
CA GLU A 28 28.33 -9.20 -30.60
C GLU A 28 29.47 -8.84 -29.65
N TYR A 29 29.94 -9.81 -28.84
CA TYR A 29 31.11 -9.62 -27.99
C TYR A 29 32.40 -9.55 -28.79
N GLU A 30 32.60 -10.48 -29.74
CA GLU A 30 33.77 -10.51 -30.63
C GLU A 30 33.85 -9.22 -31.46
N ASP A 31 32.72 -8.71 -31.96
CA ASP A 31 32.64 -7.44 -32.67
C ASP A 31 33.00 -6.24 -31.78
N LYS A 32 32.58 -6.24 -30.50
CA LYS A 32 32.88 -5.17 -29.54
C LYS A 32 34.34 -5.23 -29.06
N TYR A 33 34.93 -6.42 -29.00
CA TYR A 33 36.28 -6.67 -28.48
C TYR A 33 37.12 -7.53 -29.45
N PRO A 34 37.43 -7.03 -30.66
CA PRO A 34 38.07 -7.83 -31.72
C PRO A 34 39.48 -8.31 -31.39
N ASN A 35 40.12 -7.72 -30.38
CA ASN A 35 41.48 -8.05 -29.93
C ASN A 35 41.51 -8.81 -28.58
N ASP A 36 40.36 -9.19 -28.03
CA ASP A 36 40.31 -9.97 -26.78
C ASP A 36 40.51 -11.45 -27.08
N GLU A 37 41.73 -11.95 -26.87
CA GLU A 37 42.10 -13.36 -27.09
C GLU A 37 41.47 -14.33 -26.08
N ASN A 38 40.70 -13.82 -25.11
CA ASN A 38 39.98 -14.63 -24.12
C ASN A 38 38.77 -15.35 -24.74
N LYS A 39 39.04 -16.46 -25.43
CA LYS A 39 38.08 -17.38 -26.09
C LYS A 39 37.13 -18.15 -25.14
N TRP A 40 36.94 -17.74 -23.88
CA TRP A 40 36.14 -18.50 -22.90
C TRP A 40 34.62 -18.39 -23.12
N ARG A 41 34.17 -17.54 -24.05
CA ARG A 41 32.75 -17.38 -24.40
C ARG A 41 32.45 -18.13 -25.69
N ASN A 42 32.23 -19.43 -25.58
CA ASN A 42 31.56 -20.19 -26.64
C ASN A 42 30.06 -20.31 -26.29
N PRO A 43 29.19 -20.71 -27.24
CA PRO A 43 27.77 -20.80 -26.95
C PRO A 43 27.41 -21.74 -25.78
N GLU A 44 28.18 -22.81 -25.56
CA GLU A 44 27.95 -23.79 -24.50
C GLU A 44 28.31 -23.24 -23.10
N THR A 45 29.36 -22.43 -23.00
CA THR A 45 29.73 -21.78 -21.73
C THR A 45 28.79 -20.62 -21.40
N LEU A 46 28.30 -19.89 -22.41
CA LEU A 46 27.27 -18.86 -22.24
C LEU A 46 25.92 -19.43 -21.82
N TRP A 47 25.55 -20.61 -22.32
CA TRP A 47 24.33 -21.31 -21.90
C TRP A 47 24.23 -21.43 -20.37
N LYS A 48 25.35 -21.75 -19.71
CA LYS A 48 25.41 -21.90 -18.25
C LYS A 48 25.14 -20.60 -17.47
N LEU A 49 25.15 -19.43 -18.13
CA LEU A 49 24.75 -18.17 -17.52
C LEU A 49 23.23 -17.96 -17.54
N PHE A 50 22.53 -18.68 -18.42
CA PHE A 50 21.07 -18.69 -18.48
C PHE A 50 20.48 -19.79 -17.60
N LYS A 51 21.06 -20.99 -17.61
CA LYS A 51 20.55 -22.14 -16.85
C LYS A 51 21.67 -23.04 -16.34
N ASN A 52 21.66 -23.38 -15.06
CA ASN A 52 22.72 -24.19 -14.44
C ASN A 52 22.24 -24.98 -13.21
N ASP A 53 23.04 -25.96 -12.79
CA ASP A 53 22.72 -26.88 -11.69
C ASP A 53 22.70 -26.19 -10.31
N ASP A 54 23.35 -25.03 -10.17
CA ASP A 54 23.38 -24.22 -8.95
C ASP A 54 22.25 -23.18 -8.88
N GLU A 55 21.31 -23.19 -9.84
CA GLU A 55 20.16 -22.27 -9.94
C GLU A 55 20.54 -20.77 -9.86
N SER A 56 21.75 -20.44 -10.32
CA SER A 56 22.29 -19.07 -10.44
C SER A 56 22.17 -18.50 -11.87
N GLY A 57 21.72 -19.34 -12.81
CA GLY A 57 21.36 -18.99 -14.16
C GLY A 57 20.23 -17.96 -14.19
N LEU A 58 20.19 -17.12 -15.24
CA LEU A 58 19.18 -16.08 -15.36
C LEU A 58 17.74 -16.66 -15.34
N ILE A 59 17.48 -17.74 -16.09
CA ILE A 59 16.17 -18.41 -16.16
C ILE A 59 15.81 -18.98 -14.77
N ASP A 60 16.76 -19.64 -14.12
CA ASP A 60 16.55 -20.23 -12.80
C ASP A 60 16.22 -19.16 -11.76
N LYS A 61 16.91 -18.01 -11.80
CA LYS A 61 16.65 -16.88 -10.91
C LYS A 61 15.32 -16.20 -11.19
N LEU A 62 14.91 -16.04 -12.45
CA LEU A 62 13.59 -15.50 -12.79
C LEU A 62 12.49 -16.36 -12.16
N LYS A 63 12.62 -17.69 -12.28
CA LYS A 63 11.67 -18.64 -11.68
C LYS A 63 11.74 -18.67 -10.15
N ARG A 64 12.93 -18.67 -9.55
CA ARG A 64 13.09 -18.80 -8.09
C ARG A 64 12.82 -17.52 -7.32
N CYS A 65 13.33 -16.38 -7.82
CA CYS A 65 13.27 -15.11 -7.09
C CYS A 65 12.04 -14.28 -7.44
N LEU A 66 11.55 -14.36 -8.69
CA LEU A 66 10.39 -13.57 -9.15
C LEU A 66 9.16 -14.44 -9.44
N HIS A 67 9.27 -15.76 -9.27
CA HIS A 67 8.26 -16.73 -9.66
C HIS A 67 7.89 -16.67 -11.15
N PHE A 68 8.77 -16.10 -11.98
CA PHE A 68 8.55 -15.89 -13.40
C PHE A 68 9.15 -17.04 -14.21
N ASP A 69 8.38 -18.11 -14.36
CA ASP A 69 8.77 -19.24 -15.20
C ASP A 69 8.50 -18.88 -16.67
N ILE A 70 9.53 -18.32 -17.30
CA ILE A 70 9.55 -17.81 -18.68
C ILE A 70 9.41 -18.93 -19.72
N GLU A 71 10.03 -20.09 -19.47
CA GLU A 71 10.00 -21.25 -20.37
C GLU A 71 8.55 -21.76 -20.53
N ALA A 72 7.81 -21.88 -19.43
CA ALA A 72 6.41 -22.30 -19.46
C ALA A 72 5.49 -21.34 -20.24
N ILE A 73 5.84 -20.04 -20.33
CA ILE A 73 5.10 -19.08 -21.16
C ILE A 73 5.48 -19.26 -22.62
N ALA A 74 6.79 -19.34 -22.88
CA ALA A 74 7.37 -19.41 -24.20
C ALA A 74 6.88 -20.65 -24.98
N GLU A 75 6.65 -21.78 -24.31
CA GLU A 75 6.15 -23.01 -24.92
C GLU A 75 4.80 -22.84 -25.65
N LYS A 76 4.00 -21.82 -25.29
CA LYS A 76 2.68 -21.59 -25.89
C LYS A 76 2.74 -21.25 -27.38
N SER A 77 3.77 -20.53 -27.85
CA SER A 77 3.87 -20.18 -29.28
C SER A 77 5.29 -19.78 -29.72
N ASN A 78 5.52 -19.80 -31.03
CA ASN A 78 6.77 -19.30 -31.61
C ASN A 78 6.98 -17.79 -31.39
N ALA A 79 5.91 -17.01 -31.26
CA ALA A 79 6.01 -15.59 -30.94
C ALA A 79 6.52 -15.40 -29.49
N GLU A 80 5.98 -16.20 -28.55
CA GLU A 80 6.40 -16.16 -27.15
C GLU A 80 7.85 -16.64 -26.97
N LYS A 81 8.29 -17.66 -27.72
CA LYS A 81 9.72 -18.04 -27.77
C LYS A 81 10.61 -16.92 -28.30
N PHE A 82 10.12 -16.13 -29.25
CA PHE A 82 10.90 -14.99 -29.75
C PHE A 82 11.01 -13.88 -28.70
N ASP A 83 9.92 -13.61 -27.98
CA ASP A 83 9.89 -12.66 -26.87
C ASP A 83 10.74 -13.10 -25.68
N GLU A 84 10.77 -14.40 -25.37
CA GLU A 84 11.69 -14.99 -24.40
C GLU A 84 13.15 -14.66 -24.74
N LEU A 85 13.57 -14.92 -25.98
CA LEU A 85 14.95 -14.66 -26.39
C LEU A 85 15.29 -13.16 -26.35
N LYS A 86 14.36 -12.28 -26.72
CA LYS A 86 14.54 -10.82 -26.58
C LYS A 86 14.71 -10.39 -25.14
N LEU A 87 13.84 -10.86 -24.24
CA LEU A 87 13.88 -10.50 -22.83
C LEU A 87 15.16 -11.02 -22.16
N LEU A 88 15.55 -12.27 -22.45
CA LEU A 88 16.77 -12.84 -21.90
C LEU A 88 18.03 -12.17 -22.43
N LYS A 89 18.04 -11.72 -23.69
CA LYS A 89 19.12 -10.90 -24.23
C LYS A 89 19.26 -9.59 -23.45
N LEU A 90 18.15 -8.88 -23.23
CA LEU A 90 18.12 -7.63 -22.46
C LEU A 90 18.68 -7.85 -21.05
N LEU A 91 18.16 -8.85 -20.34
CA LEU A 91 18.57 -9.17 -18.97
C LEU A 91 20.02 -9.67 -18.88
N TYR A 92 20.51 -10.41 -19.89
CA TYR A 92 21.91 -10.82 -19.98
C TYR A 92 22.85 -9.60 -20.00
N TYR A 93 22.52 -8.57 -20.77
CA TYR A 93 23.34 -7.36 -20.84
C TYR A 93 23.41 -6.63 -19.51
N ILE A 94 22.32 -6.61 -18.74
CA ILE A 94 22.26 -5.99 -17.42
C ILE A 94 23.01 -6.83 -16.37
N GLU A 95 22.75 -8.14 -16.33
CA GLU A 95 23.14 -8.99 -15.21
C GLU A 95 24.45 -9.77 -15.41
N LYS A 96 24.81 -10.07 -16.67
CA LYS A 96 25.89 -11.02 -16.97
C LYS A 96 27.03 -10.42 -17.79
N SER A 97 26.76 -9.43 -18.65
CA SER A 97 27.74 -8.89 -19.61
C SER A 97 28.80 -7.93 -19.01
N GLY A 98 28.53 -7.31 -17.87
CA GLY A 98 29.45 -6.34 -17.24
C GLY A 98 30.68 -6.94 -16.54
N GLU A 99 31.50 -6.08 -15.94
CA GLU A 99 32.62 -6.42 -15.07
C GLU A 99 32.15 -6.60 -13.60
N PRO A 100 32.76 -7.52 -12.82
CA PRO A 100 32.40 -7.69 -11.42
C PRO A 100 32.69 -6.45 -10.56
N LYS A 101 31.83 -6.17 -9.56
CA LYS A 101 31.92 -5.01 -8.64
C LYS A 101 33.26 -4.85 -7.88
N TYR A 102 34.08 -5.89 -7.77
CA TYR A 102 35.36 -5.82 -7.04
C TYR A 102 36.53 -5.26 -7.88
N LYS A 103 36.33 -4.99 -9.18
CA LYS A 103 37.33 -4.31 -10.02
C LYS A 103 37.18 -2.78 -9.90
N PRO A 104 38.28 -2.00 -9.93
CA PRO A 104 38.25 -0.54 -9.74
C PRO A 104 37.28 0.19 -10.68
N LEU A 105 36.62 1.23 -10.12
CA LEU A 105 35.48 2.00 -10.64
C LEU A 105 35.78 2.97 -11.79
N ASP A 106 36.93 2.87 -12.44
CA ASP A 106 37.29 3.78 -13.53
C ASP A 106 36.56 3.36 -14.82
N ASN A 107 35.32 3.82 -14.97
CA ASN A 107 34.49 3.74 -16.19
C ASN A 107 34.27 2.33 -16.78
N LYS A 108 33.73 1.38 -16.00
CA LYS A 108 33.36 0.05 -16.52
C LYS A 108 31.88 -0.26 -16.35
N ASP A 109 31.29 -0.87 -17.38
CA ASP A 109 29.96 -1.50 -17.36
C ASP A 109 29.93 -2.55 -16.24
N LEU A 110 29.46 -2.24 -15.03
CA LEU A 110 29.43 -3.19 -13.91
C LEU A 110 28.25 -4.15 -14.02
N LYS A 111 28.43 -5.42 -13.62
CA LYS A 111 27.32 -6.39 -13.52
C LYS A 111 26.31 -5.95 -12.45
N ILE A 112 25.03 -5.95 -12.81
CA ILE A 112 23.94 -5.60 -11.90
C ILE A 112 22.98 -6.78 -11.82
N GLN A 113 22.84 -7.33 -10.61
CA GLN A 113 21.97 -8.46 -10.34
C GLN A 113 20.50 -8.02 -10.31
N ILE A 114 19.97 -7.61 -11.46
CA ILE A 114 18.65 -7.00 -11.61
C ILE A 114 17.55 -7.94 -11.12
N THR A 115 17.70 -9.25 -11.30
CA THR A 115 16.72 -10.23 -10.81
C THR A 115 16.62 -10.23 -9.28
N ASP A 116 17.75 -10.08 -8.57
CA ASP A 116 17.74 -10.02 -7.10
C ASP A 116 17.26 -8.65 -6.60
N ILE A 117 17.56 -7.58 -7.35
CA ILE A 117 17.07 -6.22 -7.08
C ILE A 117 15.54 -6.20 -7.20
N LEU A 118 14.97 -6.78 -8.26
CA LEU A 118 13.53 -6.87 -8.45
C LEU A 118 12.83 -7.68 -7.34
N ALA A 119 13.49 -8.72 -6.84
CA ALA A 119 13.00 -9.53 -5.72
C ALA A 119 13.03 -8.79 -4.36
N LYS A 120 13.77 -7.68 -4.26
CA LYS A 120 13.86 -6.84 -3.05
C LYS A 120 13.48 -5.39 -3.35
N PRO A 121 12.17 -5.06 -3.41
CA PRO A 121 11.70 -3.70 -3.68
C PRO A 121 12.23 -2.69 -2.66
N ARG A 122 12.87 -1.62 -3.15
CA ARG A 122 13.40 -0.47 -2.38
C ARG A 122 13.35 0.78 -3.23
N LEU A 123 13.19 1.95 -2.62
CA LEU A 123 13.14 3.24 -3.33
C LEU A 123 14.40 3.48 -4.18
N GLU A 124 15.55 2.96 -3.76
CA GLU A 124 16.83 3.00 -4.47
C GLU A 124 16.83 2.21 -5.78
N ASN A 125 15.81 1.39 -6.01
CA ASN A 125 15.66 0.64 -7.25
C ASN A 125 15.06 1.48 -8.38
N ILE A 126 14.35 2.57 -8.05
CA ILE A 126 13.54 3.35 -8.99
C ILE A 126 13.89 4.84 -8.93
N MET A 127 13.51 5.59 -9.95
CA MET A 127 13.50 7.05 -9.86
C MET A 127 12.28 7.50 -9.04
N THR A 128 12.44 8.53 -8.23
CA THR A 128 11.40 9.04 -7.32
C THR A 128 11.44 10.55 -7.27
N ASP A 129 10.30 11.17 -6.96
CA ASP A 129 10.25 12.62 -6.71
C ASP A 129 10.84 13.01 -5.34
N TYR A 130 11.24 12.02 -4.52
CA TYR A 130 11.85 12.28 -3.22
C TYR A 130 13.33 12.62 -3.31
N SER A 131 14.02 12.15 -4.36
CA SER A 131 15.46 12.36 -4.53
C SER A 131 15.88 12.19 -5.99
N GLU A 132 16.78 13.07 -6.43
CA GLU A 132 17.49 12.95 -7.72
C GLU A 132 18.45 11.75 -7.75
N LYS A 133 18.79 11.18 -6.58
CA LYS A 133 19.72 10.07 -6.43
C LYS A 133 18.96 8.75 -6.32
N SER A 134 19.27 7.83 -7.22
CA SER A 134 18.82 6.43 -7.17
C SER A 134 19.97 5.51 -7.57
N VAL A 135 20.10 4.36 -6.90
CA VAL A 135 21.22 3.44 -7.12
C VAL A 135 21.02 2.64 -8.41
N TYR A 136 19.78 2.17 -8.63
CA TYR A 136 19.42 1.39 -9.81
C TYR A 136 18.35 2.07 -10.67
N GLY A 137 17.85 3.24 -10.27
CA GLY A 137 16.74 3.93 -10.93
C GLY A 137 16.90 4.15 -12.43
N SER A 138 18.09 4.56 -12.90
CA SER A 138 18.32 4.76 -14.34
C SER A 138 18.22 3.45 -15.13
N ILE A 139 18.76 2.37 -14.58
CA ILE A 139 18.84 1.07 -15.23
C ILE A 139 17.48 0.38 -15.19
N PHE A 140 16.76 0.51 -14.08
CA PHE A 140 15.37 0.11 -13.99
C PHE A 140 14.52 0.88 -15.01
N SER A 141 14.66 2.20 -15.12
CA SER A 141 13.87 3.02 -16.05
C SER A 141 14.14 2.64 -17.52
N GLU A 142 15.41 2.44 -17.89
CA GLU A 142 15.75 1.99 -19.24
C GLU A 142 15.18 0.61 -19.55
N MET A 143 15.26 -0.34 -18.61
CA MET A 143 14.65 -1.66 -18.78
C MET A 143 13.12 -1.56 -18.87
N PHE A 144 12.50 -0.74 -18.02
CA PHE A 144 11.07 -0.48 -17.99
C PHE A 144 10.59 0.05 -19.35
N ASP A 145 11.24 1.07 -19.90
CA ASP A 145 10.88 1.68 -21.18
C ASP A 145 11.08 0.72 -22.36
N LYS A 146 12.15 -0.08 -22.34
CA LYS A 146 12.40 -1.11 -23.36
C LYS A 146 11.29 -2.16 -23.35
N VAL A 147 10.93 -2.70 -22.20
CA VAL A 147 9.84 -3.69 -22.09
C VAL A 147 8.49 -3.05 -22.44
N ARG A 148 8.24 -1.81 -21.99
CA ARG A 148 7.04 -1.02 -22.35
C ARG A 148 6.87 -0.92 -23.86
N SER A 149 7.96 -0.71 -24.59
CA SER A 149 7.93 -0.55 -26.05
C SER A 149 7.58 -1.83 -26.82
N GLU A 150 7.64 -2.99 -26.17
CA GLU A 150 7.32 -4.29 -26.77
C GLU A 150 5.84 -4.69 -26.64
N ILE A 151 5.06 -3.93 -25.86
CA ILE A 151 3.66 -4.27 -25.56
C ILE A 151 2.72 -3.18 -26.08
N THR A 152 1.54 -3.57 -26.55
CA THR A 152 0.61 -2.62 -27.20
C THR A 152 -0.36 -1.94 -26.23
N ASP A 153 -0.55 -2.50 -25.04
CA ASP A 153 -1.54 -2.07 -24.04
C ASP A 153 -0.91 -1.53 -22.75
N ALA A 154 0.38 -1.15 -22.77
CA ALA A 154 1.12 -0.61 -21.61
C ALA A 154 0.35 0.45 -20.81
N ASP A 155 -0.19 1.46 -21.51
CA ASP A 155 -0.90 2.57 -20.87
C ASP A 155 -2.18 2.11 -20.15
N VAL A 156 -2.83 1.06 -20.65
CA VAL A 156 -4.03 0.48 -20.03
C VAL A 156 -3.63 -0.28 -18.76
N ARG A 157 -2.53 -1.05 -18.82
CA ARG A 157 -1.97 -1.78 -17.67
C ARG A 157 -1.55 -0.83 -16.56
N ASP A 158 -0.82 0.24 -16.90
CA ASP A 158 -0.40 1.27 -15.96
C ASP A 158 -1.60 1.85 -15.22
N LYS A 159 -2.60 2.32 -15.97
CA LYS A 159 -3.81 2.93 -15.39
C LYS A 159 -4.56 1.98 -14.45
N LYS A 160 -4.70 0.71 -14.83
CA LYS A 160 -5.39 -0.30 -14.01
C LYS A 160 -4.64 -0.58 -12.71
N ILE A 161 -3.34 -0.82 -12.79
CA ILE A 161 -2.52 -1.12 -11.61
C ILE A 161 -2.36 0.12 -10.71
N GLU A 162 -2.24 1.32 -11.28
CA GLU A 162 -2.24 2.58 -10.52
C GLU A 162 -3.60 2.82 -9.83
N ALA A 163 -4.72 2.56 -10.49
CA ALA A 163 -6.06 2.66 -9.88
C ALA A 163 -6.20 1.73 -8.67
N ILE A 164 -5.72 0.49 -8.79
CA ILE A 164 -5.65 -0.45 -7.68
C ILE A 164 -4.84 0.14 -6.53
N ASN A 165 -3.65 0.67 -6.79
CA ASN A 165 -2.84 1.27 -5.74
C ASN A 165 -3.51 2.48 -5.09
N MET A 166 -4.19 3.33 -5.86
CA MET A 166 -4.93 4.48 -5.33
C MET A 166 -6.03 4.07 -4.36
N HIS A 167 -6.76 2.97 -4.63
CA HIS A 167 -7.77 2.46 -3.70
C HIS A 167 -7.16 2.04 -2.36
N TRP A 168 -6.01 1.38 -2.38
CA TRP A 168 -5.27 1.00 -1.18
C TRP A 168 -4.70 2.20 -0.41
N GLU A 169 -4.17 3.21 -1.10
CA GLU A 169 -3.70 4.44 -0.46
C GLU A 169 -4.87 5.21 0.16
N TYR A 170 -6.02 5.25 -0.51
CA TYR A 170 -7.23 5.88 0.01
C TYR A 170 -7.66 5.28 1.35
N ILE A 171 -7.81 3.95 1.42
CA ILE A 171 -8.27 3.30 2.67
C ILE A 171 -7.25 3.46 3.80
N THR A 172 -5.95 3.40 3.47
CA THR A 172 -4.86 3.60 4.43
C THR A 172 -4.80 5.05 4.94
N GLY A 173 -5.12 6.01 4.07
CA GLY A 173 -5.31 7.42 4.40
C GLY A 173 -6.50 7.63 5.32
N LYS A 174 -7.64 6.98 5.07
CA LYS A 174 -8.83 7.09 5.94
C LYS A 174 -8.62 6.60 7.36
N ILE A 175 -7.78 5.60 7.57
CA ILE A 175 -7.40 5.17 8.93
C ILE A 175 -6.56 6.27 9.62
N PHE A 176 -5.72 7.00 8.87
CA PHE A 176 -4.98 8.15 9.42
C PHE A 176 -5.94 9.28 9.81
N ASP A 177 -6.82 9.70 8.90
CA ASP A 177 -7.82 10.74 9.15
C ASP A 177 -8.65 10.44 10.40
N TYR A 178 -9.01 9.16 10.60
CA TYR A 178 -9.75 8.72 11.77
C TYR A 178 -8.97 8.94 13.09
N VAL A 179 -7.69 8.57 13.13
CA VAL A 179 -6.85 8.61 14.33
C VAL A 179 -6.63 10.02 14.87
N ILE A 180 -6.67 11.03 13.98
CA ILE A 180 -6.51 12.44 14.35
C ILE A 180 -7.85 13.19 14.41
N SER A 181 -8.98 12.51 14.23
CA SER A 181 -10.30 13.15 14.30
C SER A 181 -10.67 13.54 15.73
N ASP A 182 -11.40 14.64 15.90
CA ASP A 182 -11.91 15.10 17.21
C ASP A 182 -12.59 13.97 17.98
N ARG A 183 -13.42 13.17 17.30
CA ARG A 183 -14.09 12.02 17.91
C ARG A 183 -13.11 10.99 18.49
N ALA A 184 -12.05 10.65 17.76
CA ALA A 184 -11.07 9.68 18.24
C ALA A 184 -10.21 10.27 19.36
N LEU A 185 -9.95 11.58 19.31
CA LEU A 185 -9.19 12.30 20.31
C LEU A 185 -9.97 12.56 21.61
N ASP A 186 -11.30 12.67 21.53
CA ASP A 186 -12.21 12.86 22.67
C ASP A 186 -12.57 11.52 23.34
N GLU A 187 -12.62 10.43 22.56
CA GLU A 187 -12.89 9.06 23.05
C GLU A 187 -11.79 8.05 22.64
N PRO A 188 -10.54 8.23 23.11
CA PRO A 188 -9.40 7.44 22.66
C PRO A 188 -9.53 5.95 22.97
N GLU A 189 -10.15 5.56 24.08
CA GLU A 189 -10.37 4.15 24.42
C GLU A 189 -11.29 3.45 23.41
N ASN A 190 -12.37 4.12 22.99
CA ASN A 190 -13.29 3.56 21.99
C ASN A 190 -12.59 3.46 20.62
N ALA A 191 -11.79 4.47 20.27
CA ALA A 191 -11.02 4.46 19.04
C ALA A 191 -9.94 3.37 18.99
N ILE A 192 -9.25 3.11 20.10
CA ILE A 192 -8.30 1.99 20.23
C ILE A 192 -9.03 0.67 20.02
N ARG A 193 -10.18 0.44 20.66
CA ARG A 193 -10.96 -0.80 20.51
C ARG A 193 -11.40 -1.03 19.06
N GLU A 194 -11.79 0.02 18.33
CA GLU A 194 -12.12 -0.09 16.91
C GLU A 194 -10.88 -0.42 16.06
N LEU A 195 -9.73 0.20 16.32
CA LEU A 195 -8.48 -0.15 15.62
C LEU A 195 -8.00 -1.58 15.93
N GLU A 196 -8.17 -2.05 17.16
CA GLU A 196 -7.92 -3.45 17.55
C GLU A 196 -8.86 -4.42 16.84
N ARG A 197 -10.15 -4.09 16.73
CA ARG A 197 -11.10 -4.87 15.95
C ARG A 197 -10.67 -4.97 14.49
N ILE A 198 -10.29 -3.85 13.88
CA ILE A 198 -9.80 -3.80 12.48
C ILE A 198 -8.56 -4.68 12.34
N ASP A 199 -7.54 -4.46 13.16
CA ASP A 199 -6.27 -5.19 13.10
C ASP A 199 -6.47 -6.70 13.29
N ARG A 200 -7.28 -7.11 14.28
CA ARG A 200 -7.63 -8.52 14.52
C ARG A 200 -8.32 -9.11 13.30
N PHE A 201 -9.31 -8.41 12.73
CA PHE A 201 -10.01 -8.88 11.54
C PHE A 201 -9.05 -9.06 10.36
N LEU A 202 -8.21 -8.07 10.07
CA LEU A 202 -7.26 -8.14 8.96
C LEU A 202 -6.25 -9.27 9.14
N ASN A 203 -5.76 -9.51 10.36
CA ASN A 203 -4.82 -10.60 10.62
C ASN A 203 -5.47 -11.98 10.55
N GLU A 204 -6.61 -12.17 11.20
CA GLU A 204 -7.22 -13.50 11.36
C GLU A 204 -8.08 -13.89 10.15
N ASN A 205 -8.83 -12.95 9.60
CA ASN A 205 -9.89 -13.20 8.61
C ASN A 205 -9.56 -12.70 7.21
N VAL A 206 -8.41 -12.06 7.01
CA VAL A 206 -7.88 -11.77 5.67
C VAL A 206 -6.53 -12.43 5.51
N LEU A 207 -5.50 -11.97 6.23
CA LEU A 207 -4.13 -12.50 6.10
C LEU A 207 -4.05 -14.00 6.42
N GLY A 208 -4.68 -14.45 7.52
CA GLY A 208 -4.72 -15.87 7.91
C GLY A 208 -5.49 -16.79 6.95
N ARG A 209 -6.26 -16.21 6.02
CA ARG A 209 -7.01 -16.93 4.98
C ARG A 209 -6.29 -16.97 3.63
N LEU A 210 -5.23 -16.20 3.43
CA LEU A 210 -4.43 -16.29 2.21
C LEU A 210 -3.74 -17.66 2.12
N SER A 211 -3.60 -18.19 0.90
CA SER A 211 -2.84 -19.42 0.67
C SER A 211 -1.36 -19.24 1.01
N THR A 212 -0.72 -20.32 1.46
CA THR A 212 0.74 -20.37 1.64
C THR A 212 1.49 -20.52 0.31
N THR A 213 0.79 -20.92 -0.76
CA THR A 213 1.35 -21.05 -2.11
C THR A 213 1.29 -19.69 -2.82
N TYR A 214 2.39 -19.26 -3.42
CA TYR A 214 2.46 -17.96 -4.07
C TYR A 214 1.53 -17.87 -5.29
N PRO A 215 0.69 -16.83 -5.39
CA PRO A 215 -0.19 -16.58 -6.53
C PRO A 215 0.40 -16.72 -7.93
N SER A 216 1.62 -16.21 -8.13
CA SER A 216 2.39 -16.30 -9.38
C SER A 216 2.61 -17.73 -9.87
N SER A 217 2.63 -18.71 -8.98
CA SER A 217 2.76 -20.13 -9.34
C SER A 217 1.47 -20.74 -9.89
N ILE A 218 0.34 -20.07 -9.73
CA ILE A 218 -0.99 -20.57 -10.08
C ILE A 218 -1.63 -19.76 -11.24
N SER A 219 -1.27 -18.48 -11.40
CA SER A 219 -1.85 -17.57 -12.39
C SER A 219 -1.59 -17.99 -13.85
N ASN A 220 -2.57 -17.73 -14.72
CA ASN A 220 -2.44 -17.92 -16.17
C ASN A 220 -1.62 -16.78 -16.79
N LYS A 221 -0.50 -17.07 -17.45
CA LYS A 221 0.43 -16.02 -17.91
C LYS A 221 0.04 -15.41 -19.27
N GLU A 222 0.12 -14.08 -19.38
CA GLU A 222 -0.37 -13.21 -20.49
C GLU A 222 0.62 -13.02 -21.66
N GLY A 223 1.61 -13.91 -21.76
CA GLY A 223 2.76 -13.76 -22.67
C GLY A 223 3.98 -13.17 -21.96
N VAL A 224 5.17 -13.38 -22.52
CA VAL A 224 6.46 -13.14 -21.85
C VAL A 224 6.63 -11.65 -21.50
N MET A 225 6.47 -10.77 -22.49
CA MET A 225 6.68 -9.32 -22.29
C MET A 225 5.60 -8.71 -21.41
N ASN A 226 4.33 -9.08 -21.61
CA ASN A 226 3.21 -8.58 -20.80
C ASN A 226 3.36 -8.96 -19.32
N THR A 227 3.66 -10.23 -19.05
CA THR A 227 3.83 -10.75 -17.70
C THR A 227 5.03 -10.09 -17.00
N PHE A 228 6.16 -9.94 -17.71
CA PHE A 228 7.32 -9.26 -17.13
C PHE A 228 7.07 -7.76 -16.92
N TYR A 229 6.33 -7.10 -17.81
CA TYR A 229 5.93 -5.70 -17.63
C TYR A 229 5.08 -5.51 -16.37
N ASN A 230 4.08 -6.37 -16.14
CA ASN A 230 3.28 -6.34 -14.92
C ASN A 230 4.16 -6.45 -13.66
N ILE A 231 5.17 -7.33 -13.66
CA ILE A 231 6.16 -7.46 -12.57
C ILE A 231 6.90 -6.13 -12.34
N LEU A 232 7.32 -5.44 -13.40
CA LEU A 232 8.02 -4.16 -13.28
C LEU A 232 7.12 -3.06 -12.72
N VAL A 233 5.87 -2.96 -13.17
CA VAL A 233 4.90 -1.97 -12.65
C VAL A 233 4.63 -2.24 -11.16
N CYS A 234 4.37 -3.50 -10.80
CA CYS A 234 4.17 -3.90 -9.41
C CYS A 234 5.41 -3.61 -8.55
N HIS A 235 6.60 -3.92 -9.04
CA HIS A 235 7.86 -3.61 -8.35
C HIS A 235 7.98 -2.12 -8.04
N LYS A 236 7.73 -1.26 -9.04
CA LYS A 236 7.80 0.20 -8.89
C LYS A 236 6.89 0.71 -7.77
N LEU A 237 5.66 0.21 -7.69
CA LEU A 237 4.73 0.58 -6.62
C LEU A 237 5.17 0.03 -5.25
N MET A 238 5.63 -1.22 -5.23
CA MET A 238 6.02 -1.90 -4.00
C MET A 238 7.30 -1.36 -3.35
N CYS A 239 8.17 -0.68 -4.11
CA CYS A 239 9.36 -0.02 -3.57
C CYS A 239 9.01 1.00 -2.48
N ASN A 240 8.01 1.86 -2.71
CA ASN A 240 7.56 2.85 -1.74
C ASN A 240 7.03 2.19 -0.47
N GLU A 241 6.20 1.16 -0.66
CA GLU A 241 5.51 0.49 0.43
C GLU A 241 6.46 -0.35 1.30
N ALA A 242 7.45 -1.00 0.68
CA ALA A 242 8.47 -1.77 1.39
C ALA A 242 9.32 -0.91 2.32
N ASP A 243 9.71 0.29 1.88
CA ASP A 243 10.49 1.19 2.70
C ASP A 243 9.66 1.90 3.77
N ARG A 244 8.38 2.23 3.51
CA ARG A 244 7.44 2.66 4.56
C ARG A 244 7.37 1.65 5.70
N LEU A 245 7.29 0.36 5.37
CA LEU A 245 7.25 -0.70 6.37
C LEU A 245 8.57 -0.78 7.17
N ASN A 246 9.71 -0.76 6.48
CA ASN A 246 11.03 -0.77 7.14
C ASN A 246 11.19 0.41 8.10
N ILE A 247 10.72 1.59 7.69
CA ILE A 247 10.68 2.81 8.47
C ILE A 247 9.78 2.62 9.70
N ASN A 248 8.54 2.14 9.52
CA ASN A 248 7.55 1.95 10.59
C ASN A 248 8.08 1.05 11.72
N TYR A 249 8.86 0.00 11.40
CA TYR A 249 9.42 -0.89 12.42
C TYR A 249 10.61 -0.32 13.19
N ARG A 250 11.19 0.80 12.75
CA ARG A 250 12.51 1.27 13.22
C ARG A 250 12.50 2.67 13.78
N ILE A 251 11.60 3.52 13.32
CA ILE A 251 11.49 4.88 13.82
C ILE A 251 10.83 4.84 15.20
N CYS A 252 11.49 5.48 16.16
CA CYS A 252 10.95 5.66 17.49
C CYS A 252 9.79 6.66 17.46
N ILE A 253 8.71 6.36 18.18
CA ILE A 253 7.66 7.33 18.50
C ILE A 253 7.93 7.76 19.94
N GLU A 254 8.37 9.01 20.13
CA GLU A 254 8.66 9.53 21.46
C GLU A 254 7.39 9.60 22.32
N GLU A 255 7.59 9.57 23.63
CA GLU A 255 6.51 9.69 24.61
C GLU A 255 5.70 10.98 24.40
N PRO A 256 4.39 10.94 24.70
CA PRO A 256 3.54 12.12 24.55
C PRO A 256 3.96 13.25 25.49
N PRO A 257 3.77 14.51 25.07
CA PRO A 257 3.90 15.65 25.96
C PRO A 257 2.78 15.67 27.01
N GLU A 258 2.90 16.55 27.99
CA GLU A 258 1.90 16.71 29.06
C GLU A 258 0.53 17.17 28.51
N ASP A 259 -0.56 16.79 29.19
CA ASP A 259 -1.93 17.10 28.77
C ASP A 259 -2.20 18.61 28.58
N GLU A 260 -1.57 19.45 29.40
CA GLU A 260 -1.67 20.90 29.26
C GLU A 260 -1.07 21.39 27.93
N TYR A 261 0.09 20.84 27.55
CA TYR A 261 0.70 21.13 26.25
C TYR A 261 -0.23 20.68 25.11
N ILE A 262 -0.76 19.46 25.17
CA ILE A 262 -1.66 18.91 24.12
C ILE A 262 -2.87 19.83 23.94
N LYS A 263 -3.51 20.23 25.04
CA LYS A 263 -4.66 21.14 25.01
C LYS A 263 -4.31 22.49 24.38
N ASN A 264 -3.15 23.05 24.71
CA ASN A 264 -2.67 24.29 24.10
C ASN A 264 -2.32 24.09 22.62
N PHE A 265 -1.68 22.98 22.26
CA PHE A 265 -1.31 22.68 20.87
C PHE A 265 -2.54 22.65 19.96
N ARG A 266 -3.60 21.93 20.36
CA ARG A 266 -4.89 21.91 19.64
C ARG A 266 -5.53 23.30 19.49
N LYS A 267 -5.44 24.13 20.53
CA LYS A 267 -6.02 25.49 20.52
C LYS A 267 -5.35 26.42 19.50
N TRP A 268 -4.06 26.20 19.23
CA TRP A 268 -3.24 27.05 18.36
C TRP A 268 -2.97 26.45 16.98
N GLU A 269 -3.64 25.34 16.64
CA GLU A 269 -3.58 24.72 15.32
C GLU A 269 -3.86 25.74 14.21
N GLY A 270 -3.04 25.73 13.16
CA GLY A 270 -3.23 26.59 11.98
C GLY A 270 -2.86 28.06 12.20
N CYS A 271 -2.45 28.47 13.40
CA CYS A 271 -1.96 29.83 13.64
C CYS A 271 -0.71 30.11 12.81
N GLU A 272 -0.70 31.18 12.02
CA GLU A 272 0.42 31.50 11.13
C GLU A 272 1.61 32.10 11.88
N VAL A 273 2.80 31.57 11.65
CA VAL A 273 4.09 32.14 12.05
C VAL A 273 4.75 32.76 10.82
N LYS A 274 4.80 34.09 10.77
CA LYS A 274 5.42 34.83 9.66
C LYS A 274 6.93 34.60 9.61
N TRP A 275 7.50 34.60 8.41
CA TRP A 275 8.95 34.47 8.23
C TRP A 275 9.76 35.58 8.91
N GLU A 276 9.18 36.77 9.09
CA GLU A 276 9.79 37.90 9.80
C GLU A 276 10.05 37.59 11.29
N LEU A 277 9.29 36.66 11.88
CA LEU A 277 9.46 36.25 13.28
C LEU A 277 10.64 35.28 13.46
N PHE A 278 11.09 34.58 12.41
CA PHE A 278 12.18 33.60 12.52
C PHE A 278 13.50 34.18 13.05
N PRO A 279 14.01 35.31 12.52
CA PRO A 279 15.20 35.96 13.08
C PRO A 279 15.01 36.42 14.53
N ILE A 280 13.78 36.80 14.92
CA ILE A 280 13.45 37.23 16.29
C ILE A 280 13.51 36.02 17.23
N ILE A 281 12.93 34.88 16.85
CA ILE A 281 13.00 33.63 17.61
C ILE A 281 14.45 33.20 17.82
N GLN A 282 15.30 33.32 16.81
CA GLN A 282 16.73 32.99 16.92
C GLN A 282 17.46 33.90 17.92
N LYS A 283 17.24 35.22 17.87
CA LYS A 283 17.81 36.16 18.85
C LYS A 283 17.29 35.92 20.26
N ARG A 284 16.01 35.57 20.39
CA ARG A 284 15.38 35.22 21.66
C ARG A 284 15.99 33.95 22.26
N LEU A 285 16.25 32.93 21.43
CA LEU A 285 16.99 31.71 21.82
C LEU A 285 18.41 32.02 22.32
N ASP A 286 19.07 33.01 21.72
CA ASP A 286 20.41 33.45 22.11
C ASP A 286 20.40 34.35 23.37
N GLY A 287 19.22 34.65 23.92
CA GLY A 287 19.07 35.54 25.08
C GLY A 287 19.36 37.01 24.77
N GLU A 288 19.38 37.40 23.49
CA GLU A 288 19.71 38.76 23.06
C GLU A 288 18.55 39.74 23.22
N ILE A 289 17.31 39.24 23.19
CA ILE A 289 16.08 40.03 23.25
C ILE A 289 15.01 39.32 24.09
N GLU A 290 13.99 40.06 24.52
CA GLU A 290 12.71 39.53 25.01
C GLU A 290 11.62 39.85 23.98
N ASP A 291 10.77 38.88 23.64
CA ASP A 291 9.70 39.05 22.66
C ASP A 291 8.58 38.03 22.93
N SER A 292 7.35 38.52 23.13
CA SER A 292 6.22 37.70 23.54
C SER A 292 5.77 36.71 22.47
N ASP A 293 5.85 37.10 21.20
CA ASP A 293 5.43 36.25 20.08
C ASP A 293 6.45 35.13 19.86
N ALA A 294 7.74 35.46 20.00
CA ALA A 294 8.81 34.46 20.03
C ALA A 294 8.66 33.51 21.22
N ASP A 295 8.30 33.99 22.41
CA ASP A 295 8.09 33.16 23.60
C ASP A 295 6.96 32.12 23.40
N ILE A 296 5.89 32.49 22.68
CA ILE A 296 4.82 31.55 22.32
C ILE A 296 5.37 30.43 21.43
N VAL A 297 6.16 30.78 20.40
CA VAL A 297 6.78 29.77 19.53
C VAL A 297 7.74 28.87 20.31
N LEU A 298 8.53 29.46 21.21
CA LEU A 298 9.47 28.72 22.06
C LEU A 298 8.75 27.71 22.95
N TYR A 299 7.64 28.11 23.58
CA TYR A 299 6.78 27.20 24.33
C TYR A 299 6.38 25.98 23.49
N PHE A 300 5.97 26.18 22.23
CA PHE A 300 5.55 25.05 21.41
C PHE A 300 6.70 24.14 20.98
N ILE A 301 7.83 24.67 20.53
CA ILE A 301 8.96 23.84 20.08
C ILE A 301 9.64 23.08 21.23
N SER A 302 9.49 23.53 22.49
CA SER A 302 10.13 22.93 23.67
C SER A 302 9.18 22.13 24.56
N TYR A 303 7.97 21.83 24.10
CA TYR A 303 6.95 21.13 24.89
C TYR A 303 6.55 21.86 26.18
N GLY A 304 6.62 23.20 26.17
CA GLY A 304 6.38 24.05 27.34
C GLY A 304 7.52 24.03 28.38
N GLN A 305 8.63 23.37 28.08
CA GLN A 305 9.77 23.26 28.98
C GLN A 305 10.81 24.36 28.70
N LEU A 306 11.62 24.67 29.72
CA LEU A 306 12.77 25.56 29.53
C LEU A 306 13.83 24.86 28.67
N ILE A 307 14.33 25.57 27.65
CA ILE A 307 15.41 25.08 26.81
C ILE A 307 16.73 25.21 27.57
N GLU A 308 17.35 24.09 27.90
CA GLU A 308 18.68 24.08 28.52
C GLU A 308 19.77 24.54 27.54
N ASP A 309 20.81 25.20 28.07
CA ASP A 309 22.00 25.59 27.31
C ASP A 309 22.65 24.41 26.57
N SER A 310 22.57 23.22 27.17
CA SER A 310 23.09 21.97 26.62
C SER A 310 22.42 21.58 25.29
N ASP A 311 21.15 21.96 25.11
CA ASP A 311 20.29 21.65 23.98
C ASP A 311 20.20 22.79 22.95
N LEU A 312 20.66 24.00 23.27
CA LEU A 312 20.64 25.16 22.38
C LEU A 312 21.25 24.86 20.99
N LYS A 313 22.33 24.07 20.96
CA LYS A 313 22.99 23.63 19.71
C LYS A 313 22.10 22.77 18.82
N ASN A 314 21.10 22.09 19.39
CA ASN A 314 20.15 21.24 18.67
C ASN A 314 19.06 22.11 18.03
N TYR A 315 18.50 23.07 18.78
CA TYR A 315 17.55 24.04 18.26
C TYR A 315 18.15 24.91 17.14
N LYS A 316 19.37 25.42 17.33
CA LYS A 316 20.09 26.17 16.28
C LYS A 316 20.23 25.37 14.97
N PHE A 317 20.46 24.07 15.08
CA PHE A 317 20.51 23.20 13.92
C PHE A 317 19.14 22.98 13.29
N ALA A 318 18.09 22.79 14.10
CA ALA A 318 16.73 22.64 13.63
C ALA A 318 16.30 23.88 12.82
N PHE A 319 16.46 25.09 13.36
CA PHE A 319 16.15 26.32 12.64
C PHE A 319 16.97 26.50 11.35
N LYS A 320 18.26 26.14 11.37
CA LYS A 320 19.12 26.22 10.17
C LYS A 320 18.63 25.35 9.02
N HIS A 321 18.10 24.16 9.32
CA HIS A 321 17.70 23.17 8.33
C HIS A 321 16.18 23.00 8.19
N PHE A 322 15.39 23.83 8.89
CA PHE A 322 13.93 23.76 8.93
C PHE A 322 13.29 23.79 7.54
N ARG A 323 13.69 24.75 6.69
CA ARG A 323 13.09 24.91 5.35
C ARG A 323 13.23 23.67 4.48
N THR A 324 14.36 22.96 4.57
CA THR A 324 14.58 21.71 3.84
C THR A 324 13.54 20.65 4.21
N VAL A 325 13.27 20.49 5.50
CA VAL A 325 12.29 19.50 5.99
C VAL A 325 10.87 19.95 5.68
N LEU A 326 10.58 21.25 5.77
CA LEU A 326 9.28 21.83 5.38
C LEU A 326 9.00 21.60 3.89
N GLU A 327 9.97 21.90 3.01
CA GLU A 327 9.87 21.66 1.58
C GLU A 327 9.55 20.19 1.28
N TRP A 328 10.24 19.25 1.94
CA TRP A 328 9.92 17.84 1.81
C TRP A 328 8.50 17.52 2.28
N TRP A 329 8.07 18.06 3.42
CA TRP A 329 6.74 17.84 3.99
C TRP A 329 5.62 18.28 3.04
N ILE A 330 5.75 19.44 2.41
CA ILE A 330 4.70 20.03 1.56
C ILE A 330 4.79 19.65 0.07
N ALA A 331 5.87 19.00 -0.38
CA ALA A 331 6.17 18.74 -1.81
C ALA A 331 5.09 17.99 -2.64
N LYS A 332 3.97 17.56 -2.03
CA LYS A 332 2.85 16.89 -2.71
C LYS A 332 1.50 17.59 -2.54
N ASN A 333 1.45 18.70 -1.79
CA ASN A 333 0.25 19.49 -1.59
C ASN A 333 0.44 20.86 -2.24
N GLU A 334 0.06 20.96 -3.52
CA GLU A 334 0.11 22.23 -4.28
C GLU A 334 -0.77 23.33 -3.66
N ASP A 335 -1.73 22.95 -2.81
CA ASP A 335 -2.64 23.86 -2.11
C ASP A 335 -2.05 24.52 -0.85
N ILE A 336 -0.86 24.11 -0.40
CA ILE A 336 -0.23 24.69 0.80
C ILE A 336 0.70 25.84 0.39
N ASP A 337 0.25 27.07 0.61
CA ASP A 337 1.07 28.27 0.45
C ASP A 337 1.85 28.58 1.73
N VAL A 338 3.18 28.60 1.62
CA VAL A 338 4.11 28.97 2.70
C VAL A 338 4.94 30.22 2.35
N SER A 339 4.46 31.07 1.43
CA SER A 339 5.23 32.23 0.98
C SER A 339 5.45 33.27 2.08
N ASN A 340 4.45 33.46 2.97
CA ASN A 340 4.44 34.52 3.99
C ASN A 340 4.78 34.00 5.40
N GLY A 341 4.54 32.72 5.64
CA GLY A 341 4.76 32.08 6.92
C GLY A 341 4.53 30.57 6.86
N VAL A 342 4.47 29.96 8.03
CA VAL A 342 4.15 28.53 8.21
C VAL A 342 3.22 28.39 9.42
N ALA A 343 2.34 27.40 9.40
CA ALA A 343 1.50 27.10 10.55
C ALA A 343 2.36 26.72 11.78
N LEU A 344 1.98 27.21 12.96
CA LEU A 344 2.72 27.06 14.22
C LEU A 344 2.87 25.60 14.63
N ASP A 345 1.83 24.79 14.45
CA ASP A 345 1.84 23.35 14.66
C ASP A 345 2.87 22.67 13.76
N THR A 346 2.91 23.01 12.47
CA THR A 346 3.88 22.48 11.50
C THR A 346 5.31 22.90 11.87
N LEU A 347 5.50 24.17 12.24
CA LEU A 347 6.79 24.67 12.74
C LEU A 347 7.26 23.86 13.96
N ALA A 348 6.40 23.74 14.97
CA ALA A 348 6.70 23.09 16.23
C ALA A 348 7.12 21.64 16.01
N VAL A 349 6.31 20.87 15.29
CA VAL A 349 6.51 19.44 15.00
C VAL A 349 7.83 19.21 14.27
N ILE A 350 8.14 20.01 13.24
CA ILE A 350 9.40 19.85 12.49
C ILE A 350 10.60 20.17 13.37
N ILE A 351 10.58 21.28 14.12
CA ILE A 351 11.71 21.67 14.98
C ILE A 351 11.93 20.61 16.08
N GLN A 352 10.85 20.14 16.70
CA GLN A 352 10.90 19.07 17.70
C GLN A 352 11.53 17.79 17.16
N GLU A 353 11.10 17.31 15.99
CA GLU A 353 11.67 16.11 15.39
C GLU A 353 13.14 16.31 14.99
N MET A 354 13.51 17.50 14.52
CA MET A 354 14.90 17.80 14.20
C MET A 354 15.80 17.84 15.42
N VAL A 355 15.31 18.40 16.54
CA VAL A 355 16.01 18.39 17.82
C VAL A 355 16.17 16.94 18.31
N SER A 356 15.09 16.17 18.31
CA SER A 356 15.08 14.74 18.66
C SER A 356 16.11 13.94 17.86
N VAL A 357 16.04 13.99 16.52
CA VAL A 357 16.96 13.26 15.63
C VAL A 357 18.41 13.60 15.92
N LYS A 358 18.72 14.88 16.12
CA LYS A 358 20.10 15.31 16.39
C LYS A 358 20.57 14.91 17.78
N LYS A 359 19.74 15.06 18.81
CA LYS A 359 20.05 14.73 20.21
C LYS A 359 20.27 13.23 20.37
N ASN A 360 19.39 12.43 19.79
CA ASN A 360 19.37 10.97 19.89
C ASN A 360 20.25 10.28 18.82
N LYS A 361 20.82 11.05 17.88
CA LYS A 361 21.59 10.54 16.72
C LYS A 361 20.81 9.49 15.93
N GLU A 362 19.53 9.76 15.70
CA GLU A 362 18.65 8.82 15.03
C GLU A 362 19.10 8.51 13.61
N GLY A 363 18.85 7.27 13.21
CA GLY A 363 19.16 6.78 11.89
C GLY A 363 17.99 6.05 11.26
N PHE A 364 18.18 5.71 10.00
CA PHE A 364 17.28 4.89 9.21
C PHE A 364 18.07 3.71 8.63
N ARG A 365 17.33 2.67 8.21
CA ARG A 365 17.90 1.55 7.48
C ARG A 365 17.59 1.69 6.00
N ASN A 366 18.63 1.72 5.19
CA ASN A 366 18.56 1.59 3.75
C ASN A 366 19.28 0.30 3.35
N ASP A 367 18.54 -0.74 3.00
CA ASP A 367 19.12 -2.07 2.76
C ASP A 367 18.83 -2.61 1.36
N TYR A 368 18.89 -1.74 0.35
CA TYR A 368 18.86 -2.17 -1.05
C TYR A 368 19.89 -3.26 -1.34
N TYR A 369 19.57 -4.07 -2.35
CA TYR A 369 20.36 -5.24 -2.67
C TYR A 369 21.82 -4.88 -3.01
N GLY A 370 22.77 -5.58 -2.40
CA GLY A 370 24.20 -5.33 -2.59
C GLY A 370 24.79 -4.16 -1.79
N TYR A 371 24.06 -3.61 -0.82
CA TYR A 371 24.58 -2.63 0.14
C TYR A 371 24.98 -3.28 1.47
N ASN A 372 26.18 -2.96 1.95
CA ASN A 372 26.79 -3.63 3.11
C ASN A 372 26.70 -2.84 4.42
N ASN A 373 26.35 -1.54 4.40
CA ASN A 373 26.27 -0.72 5.62
C ASN A 373 24.91 -0.02 5.75
N PRO A 374 23.85 -0.76 6.07
CA PRO A 374 22.49 -0.30 5.84
C PRO A 374 22.03 0.79 6.82
N ASN A 375 22.74 1.05 7.92
CA ASN A 375 22.33 2.04 8.91
C ASN A 375 22.97 3.41 8.61
N ARG A 376 22.14 4.44 8.47
CA ARG A 376 22.58 5.80 8.15
C ARG A 376 21.94 6.83 9.06
N SER A 377 22.62 7.95 9.29
CA SER A 377 22.10 9.05 10.11
C SER A 377 21.06 9.87 9.33
N LEU A 378 19.92 10.16 9.97
CA LEU A 378 18.89 11.03 9.41
C LEU A 378 19.34 12.49 9.33
N SER A 379 20.21 12.94 10.24
CA SER A 379 20.68 14.33 10.27
C SER A 379 21.58 14.66 9.06
N VAL A 380 22.25 13.67 8.47
CA VAL A 380 23.09 13.88 7.28
C VAL A 380 22.23 14.29 6.08
N ALA A 381 21.04 13.71 5.93
CA ALA A 381 20.14 13.99 4.81
C ALA A 381 19.78 15.49 4.74
N VAL A 382 19.48 16.13 5.87
CA VAL A 382 19.11 17.56 5.91
C VAL A 382 20.32 18.50 5.77
N THR A 383 21.53 18.04 6.09
CA THR A 383 22.75 18.84 5.87
C THR A 383 23.20 18.86 4.42
N LYS A 384 22.83 17.84 3.65
CA LYS A 384 23.16 17.69 2.24
C LYS A 384 21.92 17.26 1.44
N PRO A 385 20.92 18.13 1.29
CA PRO A 385 19.62 17.75 0.72
C PRO A 385 19.72 17.20 -0.70
N LYS A 386 20.63 17.71 -1.52
CA LYS A 386 20.87 17.20 -2.88
C LYS A 386 21.47 15.80 -2.94
N GLU A 387 22.10 15.35 -1.84
CA GLU A 387 22.66 13.99 -1.71
C GLU A 387 21.72 13.06 -0.92
N ALA A 388 20.58 13.56 -0.43
CA ALA A 388 19.66 12.82 0.42
C ALA A 388 19.03 11.65 -0.35
N GLU A 389 18.94 10.50 0.31
CA GLU A 389 18.31 9.31 -0.28
C GLU A 389 16.79 9.39 -0.14
N ALA A 390 16.07 8.81 -1.10
CA ALA A 390 14.61 8.81 -1.12
C ALA A 390 14.01 8.23 0.18
N VAL A 391 14.57 7.13 0.70
CA VAL A 391 14.15 6.53 1.98
C VAL A 391 14.39 7.45 3.19
N ALA A 392 15.42 8.31 3.14
CA ALA A 392 15.68 9.27 4.22
C ALA A 392 14.63 10.39 4.24
N VAL A 393 14.25 10.89 3.06
CA VAL A 393 13.17 11.89 2.92
C VAL A 393 11.84 11.30 3.39
N GLN A 394 11.55 10.05 3.02
CA GLN A 394 10.37 9.34 3.49
C GLN A 394 10.36 9.12 5.01
N ALA A 395 11.52 8.79 5.60
CA ALA A 395 11.67 8.65 7.04
C ALA A 395 11.37 9.97 7.78
N TRP A 396 11.83 11.12 7.25
CA TRP A 396 11.50 12.44 7.78
C TRP A 396 9.99 12.71 7.74
N LYS A 397 9.34 12.48 6.59
CA LYS A 397 7.88 12.62 6.47
C LYS A 397 7.14 11.79 7.53
N LYS A 398 7.60 10.55 7.74
CA LYS A 398 6.97 9.65 8.72
C LYS A 398 7.14 10.10 10.16
N LYS A 399 8.30 10.67 10.50
CA LYS A 399 8.54 11.25 11.82
C LYS A 399 7.65 12.45 12.09
N ILE A 400 7.50 13.32 11.10
CA ILE A 400 6.59 14.48 11.18
C ILE A 400 5.15 14.00 11.36
N GLU A 401 4.65 13.06 10.53
CA GLU A 401 3.31 12.46 10.71
C GLU A 401 3.08 11.94 12.13
N ASN A 402 4.06 11.21 12.69
CA ASN A 402 3.94 10.66 14.03
C ASN A 402 3.94 11.77 15.09
N ARG A 403 4.80 12.77 14.95
CA ARG A 403 4.86 13.88 15.91
C ARG A 403 3.60 14.73 15.90
N VAL A 404 3.01 14.98 14.73
CA VAL A 404 1.69 15.61 14.61
C VAL A 404 0.71 14.82 15.48
N ALA A 405 0.53 13.53 15.21
CA ALA A 405 -0.41 12.71 15.96
C ALA A 405 -0.14 12.72 17.47
N VAL A 406 1.13 12.64 17.90
CA VAL A 406 1.51 12.67 19.31
C VAL A 406 1.19 14.01 19.97
N ASN A 407 1.49 15.15 19.34
CA ASN A 407 1.17 16.47 19.89
C ASN A 407 -0.33 16.75 19.93
N PHE A 408 -1.11 16.11 19.05
CA PHE A 408 -2.57 16.09 19.12
C PHE A 408 -3.11 15.11 20.17
N GLY A 409 -2.28 14.35 20.87
CA GLY A 409 -2.69 13.38 21.90
C GLY A 409 -3.09 12.00 21.40
N ALA A 410 -2.78 11.67 20.14
CA ALA A 410 -3.10 10.39 19.51
C ALA A 410 -1.98 9.34 19.62
N TYR A 411 -1.18 9.35 20.69
CA TYR A 411 0.02 8.49 20.82
C TYR A 411 -0.26 6.98 20.67
N ASP A 412 -1.23 6.45 21.41
CA ASP A 412 -1.58 5.02 21.33
C ASP A 412 -2.33 4.69 20.03
N LEU A 413 -3.15 5.64 19.55
CA LEU A 413 -3.89 5.51 18.30
C LEU A 413 -2.94 5.41 17.09
N ILE A 414 -1.91 6.26 17.02
CA ILE A 414 -0.95 6.21 15.90
C ILE A 414 -0.14 4.92 15.94
N LYS A 415 0.28 4.44 17.12
CA LYS A 415 0.93 3.13 17.26
C LYS A 415 0.06 2.02 16.72
N LYS A 416 -1.22 1.98 17.10
CA LYS A 416 -2.14 0.93 16.64
C LYS A 416 -2.42 1.05 15.14
N LYS A 417 -2.54 2.26 14.62
CA LYS A 417 -2.67 2.52 13.18
C LYS A 417 -1.51 1.96 12.37
N ARG A 418 -0.28 2.07 12.86
CA ARG A 418 0.91 1.52 12.19
C ARG A 418 0.86 -0.01 12.14
N GLN A 419 0.30 -0.68 13.14
CA GLN A 419 0.07 -2.13 13.10
C GLN A 419 -0.93 -2.49 11.99
N VAL A 420 -2.04 -1.76 11.89
CA VAL A 420 -3.04 -1.94 10.82
C VAL A 420 -2.42 -1.72 9.44
N GLU A 421 -1.64 -0.63 9.24
CA GLU A 421 -0.90 -0.37 7.99
C GLU A 421 0.01 -1.54 7.60
N ASN A 422 0.76 -2.08 8.57
CA ASN A 422 1.68 -3.19 8.32
C ASN A 422 0.92 -4.45 7.88
N THR A 423 -0.28 -4.69 8.40
CA THR A 423 -1.13 -5.81 8.00
C THR A 423 -1.69 -5.59 6.58
N ILE A 424 -2.19 -4.38 6.27
CA ILE A 424 -2.65 -4.01 4.92
C ILE A 424 -1.52 -4.19 3.90
N TYR A 425 -0.30 -3.77 4.23
CA TYR A 425 0.84 -3.94 3.35
C TYR A 425 1.11 -5.40 2.98
N LYS A 426 1.03 -6.33 3.93
CA LYS A 426 1.22 -7.77 3.66
C LYS A 426 0.13 -8.31 2.72
N ILE A 427 -1.10 -7.83 2.86
CA ILE A 427 -2.20 -8.17 1.95
C ILE A 427 -1.91 -7.62 0.54
N LYS A 428 -1.48 -6.35 0.44
CA LYS A 428 -1.04 -5.74 -0.83
C LYS A 428 0.08 -6.55 -1.48
N GLN A 429 1.11 -6.97 -0.73
CA GLN A 429 2.19 -7.81 -1.25
C GLN A 429 1.69 -9.09 -1.93
N PHE A 430 0.67 -9.72 -1.34
CA PHE A 430 0.05 -10.91 -1.93
C PHE A 430 -0.65 -10.57 -3.25
N VAL A 431 -1.43 -9.49 -3.30
CA VAL A 431 -2.11 -9.01 -4.53
C VAL A 431 -1.10 -8.67 -5.63
N TYR A 432 -0.01 -7.97 -5.32
CA TYR A 432 1.00 -7.62 -6.31
C TYR A 432 1.94 -8.78 -6.68
N SER A 433 1.72 -9.98 -6.13
CA SER A 433 2.46 -11.19 -6.53
C SER A 433 1.81 -11.92 -7.71
N TYR A 434 0.57 -11.59 -8.09
CA TYR A 434 -0.04 -12.09 -9.33
C TYR A 434 0.66 -11.45 -10.53
N GLN A 435 1.04 -12.27 -11.51
CA GLN A 435 1.79 -11.81 -12.69
C GLN A 435 0.89 -11.52 -13.91
N ASN A 436 -0.36 -11.96 -13.86
CA ASN A 436 -1.41 -11.68 -14.83
C ASN A 436 -2.26 -10.51 -14.34
N LEU A 437 -2.64 -9.59 -15.23
CA LEU A 437 -3.39 -8.40 -14.87
C LEU A 437 -4.82 -8.72 -14.43
N GLU A 438 -5.50 -9.60 -15.15
CA GLU A 438 -6.87 -10.02 -14.84
C GLU A 438 -6.96 -10.71 -13.47
N ASP A 439 -6.02 -11.60 -13.16
CA ASP A 439 -5.95 -12.30 -11.86
C ASP A 439 -5.57 -11.33 -10.73
N LEU A 440 -4.71 -10.35 -11.00
CA LEU A 440 -4.38 -9.28 -10.07
C LEU A 440 -5.61 -8.41 -9.79
N GLU A 441 -6.36 -8.00 -10.82
CA GLU A 441 -7.59 -7.22 -10.71
C GLU A 441 -8.66 -7.96 -9.90
N PHE A 442 -8.92 -9.22 -10.24
CA PHE A 442 -9.89 -10.05 -9.55
C PHE A 442 -9.52 -10.25 -8.08
N SER A 443 -8.27 -10.64 -7.81
CA SER A 443 -7.79 -10.87 -6.44
C SER A 443 -7.79 -9.59 -5.62
N ASN A 444 -7.45 -8.46 -6.25
CA ASN A 444 -7.56 -7.15 -5.64
C ASN A 444 -9.01 -6.83 -5.26
N ASP A 445 -9.95 -6.99 -6.19
CA ASP A 445 -11.36 -6.68 -5.96
C ASP A 445 -11.93 -7.46 -4.75
N VAL A 446 -11.64 -8.77 -4.68
CA VAL A 446 -12.03 -9.62 -3.55
C VAL A 446 -11.40 -9.13 -2.24
N LEU A 447 -10.07 -9.01 -2.19
CA LEU A 447 -9.36 -8.71 -0.94
C LEU A 447 -9.59 -7.27 -0.47
N TYR A 448 -9.59 -6.31 -1.39
CA TYR A 448 -9.85 -4.91 -1.10
C TYR A 448 -11.25 -4.73 -0.51
N HIS A 449 -12.26 -5.43 -1.03
CA HIS A 449 -13.62 -5.38 -0.51
C HIS A 449 -13.70 -5.80 0.96
N PHE A 450 -13.00 -6.87 1.37
CA PHE A 450 -12.92 -7.25 2.79
C PHE A 450 -12.21 -6.19 3.64
N VAL A 451 -11.09 -5.64 3.15
CA VAL A 451 -10.35 -4.61 3.89
C VAL A 451 -11.18 -3.33 4.04
N ALA A 452 -11.75 -2.82 2.95
CA ALA A 452 -12.53 -1.58 2.95
C ALA A 452 -13.71 -1.64 3.92
N ARG A 453 -14.48 -2.74 3.91
CA ARG A 453 -15.60 -2.95 4.85
C ARG A 453 -15.14 -3.01 6.29
N SER A 454 -14.02 -3.69 6.56
CA SER A 454 -13.53 -3.84 7.92
C SER A 454 -13.16 -2.51 8.58
N VAL A 455 -12.67 -1.54 7.79
CA VAL A 455 -12.24 -0.21 8.22
C VAL A 455 -13.42 0.71 8.56
N VAL A 456 -14.62 0.45 8.03
CA VAL A 456 -15.82 1.21 8.41
C VAL A 456 -16.19 0.93 9.87
N SER A 457 -16.32 2.01 10.66
CA SER A 457 -16.54 1.91 12.10
C SER A 457 -17.83 1.17 12.44
N ARG A 458 -17.78 0.37 13.52
CA ARG A 458 -18.94 -0.41 13.96
C ARG A 458 -20.09 0.48 14.42
N ASP A 459 -19.79 1.62 15.04
CA ASP A 459 -20.82 2.55 15.50
C ASP A 459 -21.59 3.17 14.34
N LEU A 460 -20.92 3.49 13.21
CA LEU A 460 -21.61 3.95 12.01
C LEU A 460 -22.52 2.84 11.46
N ALA A 461 -22.03 1.61 11.35
CA ALA A 461 -22.85 0.48 10.92
C ALA A 461 -24.06 0.25 11.84
N ARG A 462 -23.89 0.37 13.16
CA ARG A 462 -24.99 0.28 14.15
C ARG A 462 -26.00 1.43 13.99
N PHE A 463 -25.52 2.65 13.79
CA PHE A 463 -26.38 3.81 13.55
C PHE A 463 -27.25 3.61 12.30
N ILE A 464 -26.65 3.15 11.20
CA ILE A 464 -27.37 2.83 9.96
C ILE A 464 -28.38 1.71 10.22
N GLY A 465 -28.00 0.66 10.96
CA GLY A 465 -28.90 -0.42 11.31
C GLY A 465 -30.13 0.01 12.11
N ASN A 466 -29.95 0.94 13.06
CA ASN A 466 -31.07 1.51 13.80
C ASN A 466 -32.00 2.32 12.88
N ARG A 467 -31.43 3.20 12.04
CA ARG A 467 -32.19 3.97 11.05
C ARG A 467 -32.95 3.06 10.08
N PHE A 468 -32.31 1.98 9.64
CA PHE A 468 -32.88 0.99 8.74
C PHE A 468 -34.10 0.31 9.38
N ALA A 469 -33.99 -0.10 10.65
CA ALA A 469 -35.12 -0.66 11.39
C ALA A 469 -36.28 0.36 11.49
N ASP A 470 -36.00 1.61 11.82
CA ASP A 470 -37.01 2.69 11.89
C ASP A 470 -37.74 2.91 10.56
N LYS A 471 -37.01 2.84 9.44
CA LYS A 471 -37.60 2.90 8.11
C LYS A 471 -38.55 1.73 7.85
N ILE A 472 -38.17 0.50 8.23
CA ILE A 472 -39.08 -0.66 8.10
C ILE A 472 -40.32 -0.47 8.97
N TYR A 473 -40.15 -0.07 10.23
CA TYR A 473 -41.26 0.21 11.16
C TYR A 473 -42.30 1.16 10.58
N SER A 474 -41.85 2.22 9.91
CA SER A 474 -42.74 3.21 9.29
C SER A 474 -43.67 2.61 8.22
N GLN A 475 -43.29 1.47 7.63
CA GLN A 475 -44.03 0.78 6.57
C GLN A 475 -44.85 -0.43 7.08
N LEU A 476 -44.73 -0.80 8.36
CA LEU A 476 -45.49 -1.91 8.95
C LEU A 476 -46.96 -1.54 9.22
N LYS A 477 -47.86 -2.50 9.02
CA LYS A 477 -49.32 -2.34 9.08
C LYS A 477 -49.95 -3.27 10.13
N GLY A 478 -51.04 -2.83 10.74
CA GLY A 478 -51.82 -3.65 11.68
C GLY A 478 -50.97 -4.20 12.83
N ASN A 479 -51.11 -5.51 13.08
CA ASN A 479 -50.37 -6.19 14.16
C ASN A 479 -48.85 -6.27 13.91
N ALA A 480 -48.39 -6.17 12.67
CA ALA A 480 -46.96 -6.17 12.35
C ALA A 480 -46.22 -4.99 12.99
N ARG A 481 -46.91 -3.88 13.31
CA ARG A 481 -46.31 -2.73 14.02
C ARG A 481 -45.74 -3.06 15.40
N ARG A 482 -46.07 -4.24 15.96
CA ARG A 482 -45.57 -4.72 17.25
C ARG A 482 -44.26 -5.51 17.16
N VAL A 483 -43.80 -5.81 15.94
CA VAL A 483 -42.53 -6.51 15.71
C VAL A 483 -41.39 -5.77 16.38
N ARG A 484 -40.42 -6.48 16.96
CA ARG A 484 -39.18 -5.91 17.50
C ARG A 484 -37.99 -6.48 16.76
N PHE A 485 -37.12 -5.62 16.25
CA PHE A 485 -35.89 -6.01 15.57
C PHE A 485 -34.84 -6.39 16.59
N ILE A 486 -34.31 -7.60 16.46
CA ILE A 486 -33.28 -8.16 17.32
C ILE A 486 -32.09 -8.56 16.45
N MET A 487 -30.92 -8.11 16.87
CA MET A 487 -29.65 -8.50 16.30
C MET A 487 -28.89 -9.29 17.35
N TRP A 488 -28.99 -10.61 17.25
CA TRP A 488 -28.25 -11.50 18.13
C TRP A 488 -26.76 -11.44 17.81
N PRO A 489 -25.88 -11.60 18.80
CA PRO A 489 -24.44 -11.66 18.55
C PRO A 489 -24.00 -12.80 17.62
N GLU A 490 -24.80 -13.87 17.53
CA GLU A 490 -24.61 -15.02 16.64
C GLU A 490 -24.99 -14.72 15.18
N ALA A 491 -25.66 -13.58 14.91
CA ALA A 491 -26.06 -13.23 13.56
C ALA A 491 -24.84 -12.91 12.69
N VAL A 492 -24.71 -13.63 11.59
CA VAL A 492 -23.49 -13.62 10.76
C VAL A 492 -23.49 -12.38 9.87
N ASN A 493 -22.44 -11.53 10.01
CA ASN A 493 -22.09 -10.43 9.10
C ASN A 493 -23.17 -9.35 8.89
N VAL A 494 -24.17 -9.24 9.77
CA VAL A 494 -25.27 -8.28 9.60
C VAL A 494 -24.79 -6.83 9.63
N TYR A 495 -23.76 -6.52 10.41
CA TYR A 495 -23.15 -5.19 10.38
C TYR A 495 -22.55 -4.83 9.01
N ASP A 496 -22.18 -5.83 8.21
CA ASP A 496 -21.63 -5.60 6.87
C ASP A 496 -22.69 -5.18 5.89
N MET A 497 -23.91 -5.70 6.03
CA MET A 497 -25.05 -5.20 5.27
C MET A 497 -25.17 -3.68 5.36
N PHE A 498 -25.09 -3.14 6.58
CA PHE A 498 -25.20 -1.71 6.79
C PHE A 498 -23.96 -0.94 6.28
N ARG A 499 -22.79 -1.59 6.25
CA ARG A 499 -21.60 -1.02 5.62
C ARG A 499 -21.77 -0.97 4.10
N GLU A 500 -22.39 -1.98 3.48
CA GLU A 500 -22.67 -1.94 2.03
C GLU A 500 -23.58 -0.77 1.65
N PHE A 501 -24.55 -0.43 2.50
CA PHE A 501 -25.41 0.74 2.26
C PHE A 501 -24.65 2.07 2.26
N THR A 502 -23.42 2.13 2.82
CA THR A 502 -22.58 3.34 2.78
C THR A 502 -21.90 3.56 1.44
N VAL A 503 -21.75 2.51 0.63
CA VAL A 503 -21.02 2.55 -0.65
C VAL A 503 -21.96 2.49 -1.86
N ASP A 504 -23.23 2.14 -1.64
CA ASP A 504 -24.23 2.06 -2.71
C ASP A 504 -24.57 3.43 -3.32
N LYS A 505 -24.69 3.47 -4.65
CA LYS A 505 -25.01 4.69 -5.42
C LYS A 505 -26.49 4.84 -5.78
N TYR A 506 -27.31 3.81 -5.61
CA TYR A 506 -28.70 3.78 -6.08
C TYR A 506 -29.73 3.71 -4.94
N ASN A 507 -29.32 3.96 -3.70
CA ASN A 507 -30.17 3.96 -2.52
C ASN A 507 -30.89 2.61 -2.33
N ILE A 508 -30.14 1.52 -2.50
CA ILE A 508 -30.60 0.13 -2.32
C ILE A 508 -31.24 -0.10 -0.96
N GLU A 509 -30.81 0.65 0.07
CA GLU A 509 -31.37 0.61 1.43
C GLU A 509 -32.90 0.73 1.41
N ASP A 510 -33.47 1.69 0.67
CA ASP A 510 -34.93 1.91 0.66
C ASP A 510 -35.70 0.79 -0.06
N LEU A 511 -35.06 0.14 -1.05
CA LEU A 511 -35.64 -1.02 -1.73
C LEU A 511 -35.68 -2.24 -0.80
N VAL A 512 -34.58 -2.51 -0.09
CA VAL A 512 -34.50 -3.59 0.90
C VAL A 512 -35.49 -3.35 2.04
N VAL A 513 -35.61 -2.10 2.54
CA VAL A 513 -36.63 -1.73 3.54
C VAL A 513 -38.03 -2.10 3.07
N ALA A 514 -38.39 -1.72 1.83
CA ALA A 514 -39.72 -1.94 1.29
C ALA A 514 -40.04 -3.43 1.13
N ASP A 515 -39.07 -4.22 0.69
CA ASP A 515 -39.23 -5.67 0.54
C ASP A 515 -39.42 -6.37 1.90
N LEU A 516 -38.56 -6.08 2.88
CA LEU A 516 -38.70 -6.63 4.23
C LEU A 516 -40.05 -6.24 4.85
N ALA A 517 -40.46 -4.98 4.74
CA ALA A 517 -41.74 -4.52 5.25
C ALA A 517 -42.93 -5.26 4.59
N LYS A 518 -42.85 -5.48 3.27
CA LYS A 518 -43.85 -6.24 2.52
C LYS A 518 -43.94 -7.67 3.02
N GLN A 519 -42.82 -8.40 3.09
CA GLN A 519 -42.78 -9.80 3.56
C GLN A 519 -43.33 -9.96 4.98
N ILE A 520 -42.96 -9.04 5.89
CA ILE A 520 -43.49 -9.03 7.27
C ILE A 520 -45.01 -8.78 7.25
N ASN A 521 -45.48 -7.77 6.53
CA ASN A 521 -46.89 -7.43 6.46
C ASN A 521 -47.74 -8.58 5.88
N GLU A 522 -47.28 -9.20 4.80
CA GLU A 522 -47.91 -10.35 4.17
C GLU A 522 -48.01 -11.50 5.17
N PHE A 523 -46.92 -11.83 5.87
CA PHE A 523 -46.94 -12.84 6.92
C PHE A 523 -48.00 -12.48 7.96
N TYR A 524 -48.00 -11.30 8.57
CA TYR A 524 -49.01 -10.95 9.59
C TYR A 524 -50.47 -10.91 9.10
N GLN A 525 -50.71 -10.80 7.80
CA GLN A 525 -52.06 -10.82 7.20
C GLN A 525 -52.54 -12.22 6.82
N GLU A 526 -51.65 -13.19 6.71
CA GLU A 526 -52.01 -14.56 6.39
C GLU A 526 -52.83 -15.21 7.51
N ASP A 527 -53.96 -15.79 7.12
CA ASP A 527 -54.77 -16.68 7.94
C ASP A 527 -54.09 -18.07 8.02
N SER A 528 -53.11 -18.17 8.91
CA SER A 528 -52.25 -19.36 9.06
C SER A 528 -51.92 -19.61 10.53
N THR A 529 -51.81 -20.88 10.91
CA THR A 529 -51.33 -21.30 12.24
C THR A 529 -49.81 -21.26 12.38
N VAL A 530 -49.09 -20.87 11.32
CA VAL A 530 -47.61 -20.76 11.33
C VAL A 530 -47.19 -19.62 12.24
N ILE A 531 -46.49 -19.96 13.33
CA ILE A 531 -46.05 -19.01 14.36
C ILE A 531 -44.77 -18.27 13.94
N SER A 532 -43.83 -18.96 13.31
CA SER A 532 -42.53 -18.43 12.92
C SER A 532 -42.21 -18.81 11.48
N ARG A 533 -41.56 -17.91 10.73
CA ARG A 533 -41.14 -18.13 9.35
C ARG A 533 -39.77 -17.54 9.10
N GLY A 534 -38.88 -18.36 8.54
CA GLY A 534 -37.64 -17.91 7.91
C GLY A 534 -37.94 -17.29 6.54
N MET A 535 -37.31 -16.17 6.27
CA MET A 535 -37.49 -15.33 5.09
C MET A 535 -36.12 -14.95 4.51
N ARG A 536 -36.13 -14.48 3.26
CA ARG A 536 -34.92 -14.04 2.57
C ARG A 536 -35.17 -12.77 1.76
N CYS A 537 -34.14 -11.95 1.63
CA CYS A 537 -34.10 -10.78 0.77
C CYS A 537 -32.80 -10.82 -0.04
N ASP A 538 -32.95 -10.86 -1.35
CA ASP A 538 -31.84 -10.81 -2.31
C ASP A 538 -31.76 -9.38 -2.86
N PHE A 539 -30.57 -8.78 -2.92
CA PHE A 539 -30.38 -7.43 -3.46
C PHE A 539 -28.97 -7.20 -3.98
N GLU A 540 -28.84 -6.22 -4.87
CA GLU A 540 -27.59 -5.90 -5.55
C GLU A 540 -27.11 -4.51 -5.09
N VAL A 541 -25.84 -4.40 -4.70
CA VAL A 541 -25.19 -3.15 -4.29
C VAL A 541 -24.30 -2.66 -5.42
N CYS A 542 -24.46 -1.40 -5.80
CA CYS A 542 -23.70 -0.79 -6.88
C CYS A 542 -22.63 0.15 -6.30
N THR A 543 -21.37 -0.28 -6.33
CA THR A 543 -20.23 0.54 -5.85
C THR A 543 -19.68 1.46 -6.93
N SER A 544 -19.87 1.11 -8.21
CA SER A 544 -19.41 1.90 -9.37
C SER A 544 -20.35 1.72 -10.56
N LYS A 545 -20.15 2.49 -11.65
CA LYS A 545 -21.01 2.36 -12.85
C LYS A 545 -20.97 0.95 -13.45
N THR A 546 -19.92 0.19 -13.17
CA THR A 546 -19.66 -1.14 -13.74
C THR A 546 -19.61 -2.24 -12.70
N ASP A 547 -19.59 -1.90 -11.40
CA ASP A 547 -19.30 -2.88 -10.34
C ASP A 547 -20.52 -3.05 -9.44
N TYR A 548 -21.04 -4.27 -9.49
CA TYR A 548 -22.23 -4.71 -8.78
C TYR A 548 -21.89 -5.95 -7.96
N ARG A 549 -22.48 -6.07 -6.78
CA ARG A 549 -22.33 -7.23 -5.91
C ARG A 549 -23.69 -7.69 -5.42
N ASP A 550 -23.95 -8.98 -5.60
CA ASP A 550 -25.18 -9.62 -5.14
C ASP A 550 -25.05 -10.05 -3.67
N PHE A 551 -26.10 -9.79 -2.92
CA PHE A 551 -26.16 -10.12 -1.50
C PHE A 551 -27.47 -10.80 -1.13
N LEU A 552 -27.37 -11.66 -0.12
CA LEU A 552 -28.47 -12.37 0.48
C LEU A 552 -28.53 -12.05 1.98
N LEU A 553 -29.68 -11.53 2.41
CA LEU A 553 -30.07 -11.45 3.80
C LEU A 553 -31.07 -12.54 4.13
N THR A 554 -30.84 -13.30 5.20
CA THR A 554 -31.82 -14.21 5.79
C THR A 554 -32.22 -13.74 7.19
N PHE A 555 -33.50 -13.89 7.52
CA PHE A 555 -34.07 -13.45 8.78
C PHE A 555 -35.28 -14.31 9.16
N THR A 556 -35.66 -14.27 10.43
CA THR A 556 -36.84 -14.98 10.95
C THR A 556 -37.81 -13.99 11.56
N VAL A 557 -39.11 -14.19 11.30
CA VAL A 557 -40.18 -13.42 11.92
C VAL A 557 -41.07 -14.35 12.74
N ASN A 558 -41.27 -14.02 14.02
CA ASN A 558 -42.09 -14.80 14.94
C ASN A 558 -43.27 -13.94 15.45
N ARG A 559 -44.50 -14.37 15.17
CA ARG A 559 -45.73 -13.67 15.54
C ARG A 559 -46.11 -13.84 17.01
N TYR A 560 -45.65 -14.91 17.66
CA TYR A 560 -45.99 -15.19 19.06
C TYR A 560 -45.35 -14.16 19.99
N ASN A 561 -44.07 -13.87 19.78
CA ASN A 561 -43.31 -12.90 20.59
C ASN A 561 -43.10 -11.55 19.87
N ASN A 562 -43.61 -11.42 18.64
CA ASN A 562 -43.43 -10.28 17.74
C ASN A 562 -41.94 -9.92 17.58
N GLN A 563 -41.12 -10.86 17.14
CA GLN A 563 -39.68 -10.64 16.95
C GLN A 563 -39.28 -10.83 15.48
N PHE A 564 -38.43 -9.93 15.01
CA PHE A 564 -37.64 -10.06 13.79
C PHE A 564 -36.21 -10.33 14.21
N GLU A 565 -35.63 -11.41 13.72
CA GLU A 565 -34.28 -11.83 14.06
C GLU A 565 -33.44 -11.97 12.78
N TYR A 566 -32.41 -11.14 12.67
CA TYR A 566 -31.40 -11.33 11.62
C TYR A 566 -30.69 -12.66 11.83
N GLN A 567 -30.50 -13.43 10.75
CA GLN A 567 -29.79 -14.72 10.80
C GLN A 567 -28.40 -14.58 10.16
N GLN A 568 -28.38 -14.20 8.88
CA GLN A 568 -27.15 -14.17 8.11
C GLN A 568 -27.23 -13.15 6.97
N PHE A 569 -26.12 -12.45 6.75
CA PHE A 569 -25.84 -11.65 5.56
C PHE A 569 -24.61 -12.23 4.84
N VAL A 570 -24.72 -12.51 3.55
CA VAL A 570 -23.61 -13.02 2.73
C VAL A 570 -23.63 -12.44 1.33
N GLU A 571 -22.43 -12.29 0.76
CA GLU A 571 -22.27 -12.05 -0.67
C GLU A 571 -22.54 -13.35 -1.44
N VAL A 572 -23.34 -13.23 -2.50
CA VAL A 572 -23.68 -14.33 -3.42
C VAL A 572 -22.76 -14.21 -4.61
N CYS A 573 -21.75 -15.07 -4.66
CA CYS A 573 -20.80 -15.11 -5.77
C CYS A 573 -21.23 -16.15 -6.81
N PRO A 574 -21.11 -15.87 -8.12
CA PRO A 574 -21.25 -16.87 -9.17
C PRO A 574 -20.28 -18.05 -8.96
N ASP A 575 -20.69 -19.25 -9.38
CA ASP A 575 -19.84 -20.46 -9.29
C ASP A 575 -18.49 -20.28 -10.03
N GLU A 576 -18.50 -19.53 -11.14
CA GLU A 576 -17.30 -19.19 -11.91
C GLU A 576 -16.29 -18.38 -11.08
N ASP A 577 -16.77 -17.40 -10.31
CA ASP A 577 -15.92 -16.59 -9.43
C ASP A 577 -15.43 -17.40 -8.23
N ILE A 578 -16.27 -18.28 -7.69
CA ILE A 578 -15.88 -19.21 -6.61
C ILE A 578 -14.74 -20.13 -7.09
N ASP A 579 -14.87 -20.71 -8.27
CA ASP A 579 -13.83 -21.56 -8.86
C ASP A 579 -12.57 -20.77 -9.20
N ARG A 580 -12.73 -19.53 -9.68
CA ARG A 580 -11.60 -18.61 -9.87
C ARG A 580 -10.88 -18.31 -8.56
N MET A 581 -11.60 -17.99 -7.48
CA MET A 581 -11.01 -17.79 -6.15
C MET A 581 -10.23 -19.03 -5.70
N ARG A 582 -10.79 -20.24 -5.88
CA ARG A 582 -10.10 -21.49 -5.54
C ARG A 582 -8.80 -21.65 -6.34
N ASN A 583 -8.84 -21.39 -7.64
CA ASN A 583 -7.67 -21.47 -8.50
C ASN A 583 -6.62 -20.40 -8.16
N LEU A 584 -7.02 -19.26 -7.61
CA LEU A 584 -6.09 -18.18 -7.28
C LEU A 584 -5.54 -18.26 -5.84
N GLY A 585 -5.83 -19.33 -5.09
CA GLY A 585 -5.38 -19.46 -3.69
C GLY A 585 -6.17 -18.58 -2.71
N LEU A 586 -7.42 -18.26 -3.07
CA LEU A 586 -8.40 -17.52 -2.29
C LEU A 586 -9.59 -18.42 -1.89
N GLU A 587 -9.41 -19.75 -1.88
CA GLU A 587 -10.47 -20.72 -1.63
C GLU A 587 -11.18 -20.51 -0.29
N LYS A 588 -10.46 -20.01 0.71
CA LYS A 588 -11.03 -19.73 2.02
C LYS A 588 -12.02 -18.57 1.96
N PHE A 589 -11.90 -17.65 1.00
CA PHE A 589 -12.81 -16.50 0.81
C PHE A 589 -14.11 -16.89 0.10
N ALA A 590 -14.10 -17.93 -0.72
CA ALA A 590 -15.29 -18.44 -1.39
C ALA A 590 -16.38 -18.96 -0.43
N ASN A 591 -16.01 -19.31 0.81
CA ASN A 591 -16.95 -19.71 1.86
C ASN A 591 -17.28 -18.51 2.75
N ASN A 592 -18.31 -17.75 2.41
CA ASN A 592 -18.76 -16.54 3.15
C ASN A 592 -19.41 -16.81 4.52
N ASN A 593 -19.42 -18.05 5.00
CA ASN A 593 -20.07 -18.47 6.25
C ASN A 593 -19.25 -18.18 7.53
N TYR A 594 -18.13 -17.46 7.44
CA TYR A 594 -17.34 -17.13 8.63
C TYR A 594 -17.92 -15.91 9.34
N PRO A 595 -18.27 -16.02 10.64
CA PRO A 595 -18.76 -14.88 11.39
C PRO A 595 -17.64 -13.87 11.60
N MET A 596 -17.88 -12.61 11.21
CA MET A 596 -17.14 -11.46 11.68
C MET A 596 -17.42 -11.27 13.19
N PHE A 597 -16.72 -12.00 14.05
CA PHE A 597 -17.10 -12.14 15.45
C PHE A 597 -16.84 -10.89 16.32
N PHE A 598 -17.84 -10.64 17.19
CA PHE A 598 -17.91 -9.95 18.49
C PHE A 598 -17.19 -8.64 18.73
#